data_AF-A0A4Y8S8C3-F1
#
_entry.id   AF-A0A4Y8S8C3-F1
#
_cell.length_a   1.000
_cell.length_b   1.000
_cell.length_c   1.000
_cell.angle_alpha   90.00
_cell.angle_beta   90.00
_cell.angle_gamma   90.00
#
_symmetry.space_group_name_H-M   'P 1'
#
loop_
_entity.id
_entity.type
_entity.pdbx_description
1 polymer ?
#
loop_
_entity_poly.entity_id
_entity_poly.type
_entity_poly.pdbx_seq_one_letter_code
_entity_poly.pdbx_strand_id
1 'polypeptide(L)' 'MEQQFDAVLTGSDSEVNGIATRLESGAYEFNSLDGSLHLIIARDAEGRWERIAGSEPYFSGWIDELAEQIPKE' A
#
# COMPACT_ATOMS: atom_id res chain seq x y z
N MET A 1 -4.34 16.17 8.44
CA MET A 1 -3.55 15.25 9.28
C MET A 1 -3.05 14.17 8.36
N GLU A 2 -1.75 14.06 8.19
CA GLU A 2 -1.14 12.96 7.44
C GLU A 2 -1.30 11.71 8.30
N GLN A 3 -2.13 10.75 7.86
CA GLN A 3 -2.22 9.45 8.53
C GLN A 3 -1.12 8.58 7.96
N GLN A 4 -0.11 8.31 8.79
CA GLN A 4 0.97 7.38 8.50
C GLN A 4 0.94 6.23 9.48
N PHE A 5 1.22 5.03 8.99
CA PHE A 5 1.33 3.83 9.80
C PHE A 5 2.36 2.86 9.24
N ASP A 6 2.96 2.07 10.12
CA ASP A 6 3.83 0.97 9.75
C ASP A 6 3.00 -0.13 9.06
N ALA A 7 3.49 -0.60 7.92
CA ALA A 7 2.85 -1.66 7.16
C ALA A 7 3.90 -2.68 6.71
N VAL A 8 3.47 -3.93 6.57
CA VAL A 8 4.31 -5.03 6.09
C VAL A 8 3.59 -5.73 4.94
N LEU A 9 4.27 -5.89 3.82
CA LEU A 9 3.75 -6.60 2.65
C LEU A 9 4.54 -7.87 2.39
N THR A 10 3.87 -8.96 2.02
CA THR A 10 4.52 -10.25 1.77
C THR A 10 5.19 -10.25 0.39
N GLY A 11 6.52 -10.15 0.32
CA GLY A 11 7.26 -10.36 -0.92
C GLY A 11 7.38 -11.84 -1.30
N SER A 12 7.82 -12.12 -2.53
CA SER A 12 7.99 -13.50 -3.02
C SER A 12 8.98 -14.33 -2.19
N ASP A 13 10.01 -13.69 -1.64
CA ASP A 13 11.06 -14.32 -0.84
C ASP A 13 11.05 -13.92 0.64
N SER A 14 10.49 -12.75 1.00
CA SER A 14 10.56 -12.19 2.35
C SER A 14 9.53 -11.08 2.58
N GLU A 15 9.28 -10.76 3.85
CA GLU A 15 8.46 -9.62 4.26
C GLU A 15 9.13 -8.29 3.91
N VAL A 16 8.36 -7.38 3.30
CA VAL A 16 8.77 -6.03 2.92
C VAL A 16 8.16 -5.05 3.90
N ASN A 17 9.00 -4.51 4.78
CA ASN A 17 8.60 -3.53 5.77
C ASN A 17 8.59 -2.13 5.15
N GLY A 18 7.57 -1.33 5.45
CA GLY A 18 7.43 0.01 4.90
C GLY A 18 6.48 0.90 5.70
N ILE A 19 6.34 2.13 5.22
CA ILE A 19 5.42 3.12 5.77
C ILE A 19 4.32 3.35 4.75
N ALA A 20 3.07 3.20 5.21
CA ALA A 20 1.89 3.57 4.45
C ALA A 20 1.44 4.98 4.84
N THR A 21 1.24 5.84 3.85
CA THR A 21 0.82 7.23 4.00
C THR A 21 -0.49 7.45 3.28
N ARG A 22 -1.49 7.99 3.99
CA ARG A 22 -2.74 8.45 3.37
C ARG A 22 -2.50 9.78 2.67
N LEU A 23 -2.76 9.82 1.37
CA LEU A 23 -2.68 11.01 0.54
C LEU A 23 -3.95 11.85 0.66
N GLU A 24 -3.88 13.14 0.29
CA GLU A 24 -5.04 14.04 0.27
C GLU A 24 -6.18 13.55 -0.64
N SER A 25 -5.84 12.80 -1.69
CA SER A 25 -6.80 12.16 -2.60
C SER A 25 -7.59 11.02 -1.96
N GLY A 26 -7.22 10.56 -0.76
CA GLY A 26 -7.76 9.35 -0.12
C GLY A 26 -7.10 8.06 -0.60
N ALA A 27 -6.14 8.14 -1.52
CA ALA A 27 -5.25 7.04 -1.86
C ALA A 27 -4.26 6.75 -0.72
N TYR A 28 -3.69 5.55 -0.73
CA TYR A 28 -2.65 5.13 0.20
C TYR A 28 -1.39 4.80 -0.58
N GLU A 29 -0.29 5.44 -0.18
CA GLU A 29 1.04 5.19 -0.71
C GLU A 29 1.86 4.40 0.31
N PHE A 30 2.33 3.23 -0.08
CA PHE A 30 3.29 2.43 0.65
C PHE A 30 4.69 2.63 0.07
N ASN A 31 5.64 2.96 0.93
CA ASN A 31 7.06 3.00 0.62
C ASN A 31 7.80 2.04 1.54
N SER A 32 8.48 1.06 0.96
CA SER A 32 9.41 0.19 1.70
C SER A 32 10.56 0.97 2.33
N LEU A 33 11.04 0.48 3.48
CA LEU A 33 12.17 1.09 4.18
C LEU A 33 13.50 0.87 3.46
N ASP A 34 13.62 -0.20 2.68
CA ASP A 34 14.81 -0.54 1.90
C ASP A 34 14.75 -0.01 0.45
N GLY A 35 13.65 0.65 0.07
CA GLY A 35 13.43 1.20 -1.27
C GLY A 35 13.16 0.14 -2.35
N SER A 36 12.95 -1.12 -1.97
CA SER A 36 12.68 -2.23 -2.90
C SER A 36 11.28 -2.19 -3.52
N LEU A 37 10.32 -1.63 -2.78
CA LEU A 37 8.90 -1.60 -3.12
C LEU A 37 8.29 -0.22 -2.90
N HIS A 38 7.56 0.23 -3.91
CA HIS A 38 6.64 1.36 -3.86
C HIS A 38 5.29 0.91 -4.38
N LEU A 39 4.20 1.25 -3.70
CA LEU A 39 2.86 0.86 -4.12
C LEU A 39 1.87 1.97 -3.78
N ILE A 40 1.06 2.39 -4.74
CA ILE A 40 -0.04 3.32 -4.48
C ILE A 40 -1.36 2.62 -4.83
N ILE A 41 -2.27 2.57 -3.85
CA ILE A 41 -3.62 2.04 -4.01
C ILE A 41 -4.67 3.13 -3.80
N ALA A 42 -5.77 3.04 -4.55
CA ALA A 42 -6.94 3.92 -4.40
C ALA A 42 -8.21 3.09 -4.47
N ARG A 43 -9.34 3.67 -4.04
CA ARG A 43 -10.65 3.05 -4.25
C ARG A 43 -11.18 3.37 -5.65
N ASP A 44 -11.66 2.35 -6.34
CA ASP A 44 -12.37 2.47 -7.60
C ASP A 44 -13.79 3.04 -7.41
N ALA A 45 -14.53 3.21 -8.50
CA ALA A 45 -15.91 3.73 -8.47
C ALA A 45 -16.89 2.82 -7.71
N GLU A 46 -16.55 1.55 -7.49
CA GLU A 46 -17.33 0.56 -6.74
C GLU A 46 -16.83 0.42 -5.29
N GLY A 47 -15.82 1.20 -4.89
CA GLY A 47 -15.25 1.22 -3.54
C GLY A 47 -14.22 0.13 -3.27
N ARG A 48 -13.78 -0.62 -4.28
CA ARG A 48 -12.74 -1.65 -4.15
C ARG A 48 -11.36 -1.03 -4.26
N TRP A 49 -10.39 -1.58 -3.54
CA TRP A 49 -9.01 -1.14 -3.66
C TRP A 49 -8.40 -1.64 -4.97
N GLU A 50 -7.73 -0.75 -5.69
CA GLU A 50 -6.98 -1.04 -6.90
C GLU A 50 -5.60 -0.37 -6.86
N ARG A 51 -4.61 -0.96 -7.54
CA ARG A 51 -3.30 -0.33 -7.72
C ARG A 51 -3.40 0.74 -8.79
N ILE A 52 -2.94 1.95 -8.47
CA ILE A 52 -2.87 3.07 -9.41
C ILE A 52 -1.44 3.43 -9.83
N ALA A 53 -0.44 3.11 -9.01
CA ALA A 53 0.98 3.30 -9.32
C ALA A 53 1.87 2.40 -8.44
N GLY A 54 3.17 2.36 -8.71
CA GLY A 54 4.14 1.66 -7.88
C GLY A 54 5.27 1.02 -8.69
N SER A 55 6.20 0.35 -8.01
CA SER A 55 7.32 -0.35 -8.61
C SER A 55 6.91 -1.68 -9.27
N GLU A 56 7.81 -2.20 -10.09
CA GLU A 56 7.74 -3.54 -10.66
C GLU A 56 8.93 -4.38 -10.14
N PRO A 57 8.77 -5.70 -9.92
CA PRO A 57 7.59 -6.52 -10.19
C PRO A 57 6.44 -6.26 -9.22
N TYR A 58 5.22 -6.59 -9.65
CA TYR A 58 4.01 -6.36 -8.87
C TYR A 58 3.27 -7.65 -8.57
N PHE A 59 2.87 -7.79 -7.31
CA PHE A 59 2.04 -8.87 -6.83
C PHE A 59 0.65 -8.35 -6.46
N SER A 60 -0.40 -8.95 -7.06
CA SER A 60 -1.77 -8.47 -6.87
C SER A 60 -2.25 -8.54 -5.42
N GLY A 61 -1.76 -9.52 -4.66
CA GLY A 61 -2.10 -9.69 -3.23
C GLY A 61 -1.68 -8.52 -2.35
N TRP A 62 -0.71 -7.70 -2.77
CA TRP A 62 -0.30 -6.53 -1.99
C TRP A 62 -1.39 -5.48 -1.85
N ILE A 63 -2.34 -5.40 -2.79
CA ILE A 63 -3.49 -4.49 -2.63
C ILE A 63 -4.29 -4.91 -1.40
N ASP A 64 -4.65 -6.20 -1.33
CA ASP A 64 -5.48 -6.73 -0.26
C ASP A 64 -4.75 -6.63 1.09
N GLU A 65 -3.47 -7.04 1.12
CA GLU A 65 -2.64 -6.96 2.34
C GLU A 65 -2.51 -5.52 2.87
N LEU A 66 -2.27 -4.54 1.99
CA LEU A 66 -2.18 -3.14 2.39
C LEU A 66 -3.54 -2.62 2.86
N ALA A 67 -4.61 -2.97 2.15
CA ALA A 67 -5.96 -2.56 2.48
C ALA A 67 -6.44 -3.08 3.84
N GLU A 68 -6.04 -4.29 4.23
CA GLU A 68 -6.36 -4.87 5.53
C GLU A 68 -5.69 -4.14 6.71
N GLN A 69 -4.53 -3.52 6.46
CA GLN A 69 -3.75 -2.79 7.46
C GLN A 69 -4.19 -1.33 7.63
N ILE A 70 -5.01 -0.81 6.71
CA ILE A 70 -5.52 0.56 6.83
C ILE A 70 -6.35 0.68 8.12
N PRO A 71 -6.02 1.63 9.02
CA PRO A 71 -6.80 1.88 10.23
C PRO A 71 -8.27 2.11 9.90
N LYS A 72 -9.16 1.34 10.53
CA LYS A 72 -10.60 1.55 10.44
C LYS A 72 -10.95 2.73 11.35
N GLU A 73 -11.62 3.74 10.78
CA GLU A 73 -12.16 4.89 11.52
C GLU A 73 -13.25 4.49 12.52
#